data_AF-A0A7S3HUJ6-F1
#
_entry.id   AF-A0A7S3HUJ6-F1
#
_cell.length_a   1.000
_cell.length_b   1.000
_cell.length_c   1.000
_cell.angle_alpha   90.00
_cell.angle_beta   90.00
_cell.angle_gamma   90.00
#
_symmetry.space_group_name_H-M   'P 1'
#
loop_
_entity.id
_entity.type
_entity.pdbx_description
1 polymer ?
#
loop_
_entity_poly.entity_id
_entity_poly.type
_entity_poly.pdbx_seq_one_letter_code
_entity_poly.pdbx_strand_id
1 'polypeptide(L)'
;TLTLILTNPAQAVTEASLGYVTMNQTRKLVLLLETDPSVSLVQMLGVWVQLPYSQHSNSSNDSNNTNCDMDVQHPFVWAACVRYLCSDAVKRRVYVDSHTFLLVL
;
A
#
# COMPACT_ATOMS: atom_id res chain seq x y z
N THR A 1 4.69 11.64 -30.42
CA THR A 1 3.44 11.05 -30.94
C THR A 1 2.45 11.04 -29.80
N LEU A 2 1.47 11.96 -29.85
CA LEU A 2 0.50 12.21 -28.78
C LEU A 2 -0.61 11.15 -28.85
N THR A 3 -0.62 10.22 -27.91
CA THR A 3 -1.72 9.26 -27.77
C THR A 3 -2.64 9.73 -26.64
N LEU A 4 -3.42 10.78 -26.91
CA LEU A 4 -4.66 11.06 -26.18
C LEU A 4 -5.70 10.04 -26.66
N ILE A 5 -5.68 8.84 -26.09
CA ILE A 5 -6.82 7.93 -26.20
C ILE A 5 -7.69 8.19 -24.97
N LEU A 6 -8.94 8.54 -25.25
CA LEU A 6 -10.05 8.55 -24.32
C LEU A 6 -10.23 7.13 -23.74
N THR A 7 -9.41 6.74 -22.77
CA THR A 7 -9.65 5.53 -22.00
C THR A 7 -10.83 5.78 -21.09
N ASN A 8 -11.90 5.02 -21.33
CA ASN A 8 -12.95 4.73 -20.36
C ASN A 8 -12.32 4.57 -18.95
N PRO A 9 -12.76 5.29 -17.91
CA PRO A 9 -12.16 5.17 -16.58
C PRO A 9 -12.25 3.73 -16.02
N ALA A 10 -13.11 2.88 -16.59
CA ALA A 10 -13.20 1.47 -16.25
C ALA A 10 -12.09 0.57 -16.85
N GLN A 11 -11.24 1.07 -17.75
CA GLN A 11 -10.19 0.30 -18.44
C GLN A 11 -8.81 0.98 -18.45
N ALA A 12 -8.54 1.87 -17.50
CA ALA A 12 -7.15 2.21 -17.22
C ALA A 12 -6.45 0.90 -16.79
N VAL A 13 -5.36 0.53 -17.47
CA VAL A 13 -4.44 -0.50 -16.97
C VAL A 13 -3.91 0.04 -15.65
N THR A 14 -4.51 -0.38 -14.53
CA THR A 14 -4.10 0.06 -13.21
C THR A 14 -2.85 -0.71 -12.84
N GLU A 15 -1.68 -0.13 -13.07
CA GLU A 15 -0.44 -0.67 -12.53
C GLU A 15 -0.53 -0.73 -10.99
N ALA A 16 0.10 -1.73 -10.39
CA ALA A 16 0.15 -1.84 -8.94
C ALA A 16 0.75 -0.56 -8.36
N SER A 17 0.06 0.04 -7.38
CA SER A 17 0.44 1.31 -6.78
C SER A 17 0.87 1.09 -5.33
N LEU A 18 1.79 1.91 -4.84
CA LEU A 18 2.24 1.83 -3.45
C LEU A 18 2.63 3.20 -2.90
N GLY A 19 2.70 3.28 -1.57
CA GLY A 19 3.27 4.43 -0.88
C GLY A 19 3.40 4.18 0.61
N TYR A 20 3.53 5.27 1.37
CA TYR A 20 3.77 5.22 2.81
C TYR A 20 2.54 5.64 3.61
N VAL A 21 2.44 5.15 4.84
CA VAL A 21 1.37 5.49 5.77
C VAL A 21 1.94 6.29 6.92
N THR A 22 1.34 7.45 7.19
CA THR A 22 1.56 8.24 8.40
C THR A 22 0.24 8.43 9.15
N MET A 23 0.27 9.14 10.27
CA MET A 23 -0.92 9.45 11.05
C MET A 23 -0.90 10.91 11.45
N ASN A 24 -2.05 11.57 11.30
CA ASN A 24 -2.21 12.95 11.74
C ASN A 24 -2.44 13.03 13.27
N GLN A 25 -2.53 14.25 13.78
CA GLN A 25 -2.72 14.50 15.22
C GLN A 25 -4.02 13.91 15.78
N THR A 26 -5.05 13.71 14.95
CA THR A 26 -6.34 13.13 15.33
C THR A 26 -6.40 11.61 15.25
N ARG A 27 -5.25 10.94 15.09
CA ARG A 27 -5.15 9.50 14.89
C ARG A 27 -5.79 8.97 13.61
N LYS A 28 -5.89 9.80 12.57
CA LYS A 28 -6.32 9.34 11.23
C LYS A 28 -5.11 9.04 10.37
N LEU A 29 -5.17 7.91 9.66
CA LEU A 29 -4.15 7.53 8.69
C LEU A 29 -4.14 8.52 7.52
N VAL A 30 -2.94 8.83 7.04
CA VAL A 30 -2.71 9.65 5.86
C VAL A 30 -1.81 8.86 4.94
N LEU A 31 -2.26 8.67 3.70
CA LEU A 31 -1.50 7.97 2.67
C LEU A 31 -0.63 8.98 1.91
N LEU A 32 0.65 8.68 1.81
CA LEU A 32 1.63 9.48 1.09
C LEU A 32 2.11 8.69 -0.13
N LEU A 33 2.37 9.40 -1.22
CA LEU A 33 3.07 8.84 -2.37
C LEU A 33 4.55 8.61 -2.02
N GLU A 34 5.23 7.72 -2.72
CA GLU A 34 6.66 7.49 -2.51
C GLU A 34 7.51 8.75 -2.75
N THR A 35 7.06 9.59 -3.67
CA THR A 35 7.71 10.86 -4.05
C THR A 35 7.37 12.02 -3.14
N ASP A 36 6.51 11.81 -2.13
CA ASP A 36 6.11 12.89 -1.23
C ASP A 36 7.33 13.34 -0.39
N PRO A 37 7.70 14.63 -0.42
CA PRO A 37 8.86 15.13 0.33
C PRO A 37 8.71 14.92 1.85
N SER A 38 7.47 14.80 2.33
CA SER A 38 7.15 14.57 3.74
C SER A 38 7.63 13.22 4.26
N VAL A 39 7.93 12.25 3.38
CA VAL A 39 8.43 10.91 3.76
C VAL A 39 9.69 10.99 4.64
N SER A 40 10.56 11.96 4.35
CA SER A 40 11.78 12.19 5.12
C SER A 40 11.55 12.98 6.41
N LEU A 41 10.40 13.66 6.51
CA LEU A 41 10.10 14.62 7.56
C LEU A 41 9.20 14.06 8.64
N VAL A 42 8.22 13.22 8.34
CA VAL A 42 7.20 12.77 9.31
C VAL A 42 7.42 11.32 9.78
N GLN A 43 6.70 10.92 10.83
CA GLN A 43 6.76 9.54 11.34
C GLN A 43 5.97 8.62 10.41
N MET A 44 6.60 7.55 9.93
CA MET A 44 5.96 6.52 9.12
C MET A 44 5.53 5.35 9.98
N LEU A 45 4.31 4.91 9.76
CA LEU A 45 3.71 3.74 10.40
C LEU A 45 3.76 2.49 9.52
N GLY A 46 4.02 2.64 8.21
CA GLY A 46 4.14 1.50 7.31
C GLY A 46 3.88 1.86 5.85
N VAL A 47 3.25 0.94 5.12
CA VAL A 47 3.02 1.05 3.67
C VAL A 47 1.57 0.77 3.31
N TRP A 48 1.14 1.37 2.21
CA TRP A 48 -0.09 0.99 1.53
C TRP A 48 0.26 0.46 0.14
N VAL A 49 -0.50 -0.53 -0.32
CA VAL A 49 -0.33 -1.16 -1.63
C VAL A 49 -1.71 -1.36 -2.23
N GLN A 50 -1.86 -1.05 -3.52
CA GLN A 50 -3.06 -1.31 -4.28
C GLN A 50 -2.71 -2.22 -5.45
N LEU A 51 -3.31 -3.41 -5.50
CA LEU A 51 -3.08 -4.39 -6.57
C LEU A 51 -4.16 -4.26 -7.69
N PRO A 52 -3.80 -4.46 -8.98
CA PRO A 52 -4.73 -4.36 -10.11
C PRO A 52 -5.89 -5.36 -10.09
N TYR A 53 -5.67 -6.52 -9.43
CA TYR A 53 -6.57 -7.68 -9.45
C TYR A 53 -6.79 -8.21 -8.03
N SER A 54 -7.03 -7.34 -7.05
CA SER A 54 -7.64 -7.81 -5.79
C SER A 54 -9.10 -8.12 -6.10
N GLN A 55 -9.38 -9.34 -6.56
CA GLN A 55 -10.74 -9.84 -6.62
C GLN A 55 -11.14 -10.26 -5.21
N HIS A 56 -11.79 -9.34 -4.49
CA HIS A 56 -12.68 -9.76 -3.43
C HIS A 56 -13.86 -10.50 -4.08
N SER A 57 -13.73 -11.81 -4.26
CA SER A 57 -14.87 -12.62 -4.71
C SER A 57 -15.94 -12.54 -3.62
N ASN A 58 -17.04 -11.86 -3.90
CA ASN A 58 -18.23 -11.77 -3.05
C ASN A 58 -19.00 -13.11 -2.97
N SER A 59 -18.30 -14.23 -2.74
CA SER A 59 -18.90 -15.57 -2.63
C SER A 59 -18.70 -16.11 -1.22
N SER A 60 -19.32 -15.45 -0.26
CA SER A 60 -19.40 -15.91 1.13
C SER A 60 -20.71 -16.67 1.36
N ASN A 61 -20.70 -17.99 1.12
CA ASN A 61 -21.54 -18.90 1.89
C ASN A 61 -20.70 -19.83 2.79
N ASP A 62 -19.37 -19.83 2.65
CA ASP A 62 -18.45 -20.55 3.53
C ASP A 62 -17.69 -19.56 4.41
N SER A 63 -17.84 -19.72 5.72
CA SER A 63 -17.26 -18.89 6.79
C SER A 63 -15.74 -19.07 6.97
N ASN A 64 -15.02 -19.40 5.90
CA ASN A 64 -13.62 -19.73 5.91
C ASN A 64 -12.89 -18.52 5.35
N ASN A 65 -12.28 -17.71 6.22
CA ASN A 65 -11.59 -16.46 5.88
C ASN A 65 -10.32 -16.71 5.03
N THR A 66 -10.45 -17.11 3.76
CA THR A 66 -9.33 -17.49 2.87
C THR A 66 -8.98 -16.43 1.82
N ASN A 67 -9.71 -15.31 1.78
CA ASN A 67 -9.60 -14.35 0.67
C ASN A 67 -8.48 -13.32 0.89
N CYS A 68 -8.08 -13.03 2.14
CA CYS A 68 -7.04 -12.04 2.44
C CYS A 68 -5.61 -12.57 2.30
N ASP A 69 -5.41 -13.89 2.36
CA ASP A 69 -4.08 -14.51 2.27
C ASP A 69 -3.46 -14.37 0.87
N MET A 70 -4.29 -14.37 -0.17
CA MET A 70 -3.82 -14.32 -1.55
C MET A 70 -3.18 -12.96 -1.90
N ASP A 71 -3.71 -11.87 -1.35
CA ASP A 71 -3.19 -10.53 -1.63
C ASP A 71 -1.87 -10.26 -0.88
N VAL A 72 -1.74 -10.71 0.38
CA VAL A 72 -0.50 -10.54 1.18
C VAL A 72 0.67 -11.34 0.59
N GLN A 73 0.40 -12.51 0.00
CA GLN A 73 1.43 -13.34 -0.63
C GLN A 73 1.92 -12.80 -1.98
N HIS A 74 1.30 -11.74 -2.50
CA HIS A 74 1.71 -11.17 -3.76
C HIS A 74 3.14 -10.60 -3.69
N PRO A 75 4.07 -10.95 -4.62
CA PRO A 75 5.47 -10.52 -4.55
C PRO A 75 5.67 -9.01 -4.49
N PHE A 76 4.77 -8.23 -5.12
CA PHE A 76 4.80 -6.77 -5.06
C PHE A 76 4.57 -6.23 -3.64
N VAL A 77 3.70 -6.86 -2.85
CA VAL A 77 3.46 -6.49 -1.45
C VAL A 77 4.72 -6.73 -0.63
N TRP A 78 5.35 -7.90 -0.78
CA TRP A 78 6.63 -8.21 -0.14
C TRP A 78 7.74 -7.23 -0.53
N ALA A 79 7.85 -6.90 -1.81
CA ALA A 79 8.83 -5.93 -2.28
C ALA A 79 8.58 -4.53 -1.69
N ALA A 80 7.31 -4.10 -1.55
CA ALA A 80 6.96 -2.85 -0.88
C ALA A 80 7.35 -2.86 0.60
N CYS A 81 7.09 -3.97 1.30
CA CYS A 81 7.50 -4.17 2.70
C CYS A 81 9.02 -4.08 2.87
N VAL A 82 9.79 -4.80 2.05
CA VAL A 82 11.26 -4.77 2.09
C VAL A 82 11.79 -3.36 1.77
N ARG A 83 11.20 -2.68 0.77
CA ARG A 83 11.56 -1.30 0.44
C ARG A 83 11.33 -0.38 1.63
N TYR A 84 10.21 -0.49 2.32
CA TYR A 84 9.95 0.31 3.52
C TYR A 84 10.98 0.05 4.62
N LEU A 85 11.36 -1.20 4.87
CA LEU A 85 12.36 -1.54 5.88
C LEU A 85 13.75 -1.01 5.53
N CYS A 86 14.13 -1.05 4.25
CA CYS A 86 15.49 -0.71 3.79
C CYS A 86 15.65 0.73 3.27
N SER A 87 14.58 1.50 3.08
CA SER A 87 14.65 2.83 2.48
C SER A 87 15.30 3.88 3.39
N ASP A 88 16.40 4.48 2.95
CA ASP A 88 17.02 5.61 3.67
C ASP A 88 16.18 6.89 3.63
N ALA A 89 15.20 7.00 2.72
CA ALA A 89 14.30 8.15 2.67
C ALA A 89 13.38 8.19 3.89
N VAL A 90 13.02 7.03 4.44
CA VAL A 90 12.18 6.93 5.64
C VAL A 90 13.06 7.05 6.88
N LYS A 91 13.14 8.26 7.44
CA LYS A 91 14.00 8.53 8.60
C LYS A 91 13.40 8.10 9.93
N ARG A 92 12.07 8.14 10.05
CA ARG A 92 11.37 7.93 11.33
C ARG A 92 10.31 6.86 11.19
N ARG A 93 10.67 5.61 11.48
CA ARG A 93 9.72 4.49 11.54
C ARG A 93 9.20 4.35 12.97
N VAL A 94 7.89 4.20 13.11
CA VAL A 94 7.24 3.93 14.39
C VAL A 94 6.68 2.52 14.33
N TYR A 95 7.11 1.70 15.27
CA TYR A 95 6.72 0.30 15.37
C TYR A 95 5.90 0.09 16.64
N VAL A 96 4.91 -0.80 16.58
CA VAL A 96 4.13 -1.20 17.77
C VAL A 96 4.96 -2.16 18.62
N ASP A 97 5.59 -3.14 17.97
CA ASP A 97 6.53 -4.10 18.52
C ASP A 97 7.79 -4.15 17.64
N SER A 98 8.85 -4.83 18.10
CA SER A 98 10.09 -4.94 17.32
C SER A 98 9.81 -5.42 15.89
N HIS A 99 10.16 -4.59 14.91
CA HIS A 99 10.03 -4.86 13.48
C HIS A 99 8.59 -5.02 12.94
N THR A 100 7.56 -4.59 13.69
CA THR A 100 6.17 -4.62 13.20
C THR A 100 5.70 -3.26 12.72
N PHE A 101 5.12 -3.20 11.52
CA PHE A 101 4.59 -1.98 10.91
C PHE A 101 3.24 -2.27 10.24
N LEU A 102 2.51 -1.22 9.88
CA LEU A 102 1.20 -1.31 9.26
C LEU A 102 1.30 -1.59 7.75
N LEU A 103 0.61 -2.61 7.27
CA LEU A 103 0.37 -2.85 5.85
C LEU A 103 -1.10 -2.62 5.56
N VAL A 104 -1.40 -1.73 4.61
CA VAL A 104 -2.75 -1.47 4.10
C VAL A 104 -2.83 -2.02 2.67
N LEU A 105 -3.78 -2.92 2.42
CA LEU A 105 -4.05 -3.55 1.12
C LEU A 105 -5.42 -3.11 0.59
#